data_AF-A0A834IC62-F1
#
_entry.id   AF-A0A834IC62-F1
#
_cell.length_a   1.000
_cell.length_b   1.000
_cell.length_c   1.000
_cell.angle_alpha   90.00
_cell.angle_beta   90.00
_cell.angle_gamma   90.00
#
_symmetry.space_group_name_H-M   'P 1'
#
loop_
_entity.id
_entity.type
_entity.pdbx_description
1 polymer ?
#
loop_
_entity_poly.entity_id
_entity_poly.type
_entity_poly.pdbx_seq_one_letter_code
_entity_poly.pdbx_strand_id
1 'polypeptide(L)'
;MQSRLLKCKIHRAVVTQAELHYEGSCAIDGALMDLAGIREYEEIHVWNVTNGKRFTTYAIRGEDNSGIISVNGGAAHQAEVGDIVIIATFGNFDE
;
A
#
# COMPACT_ATOMS: atom_id res chain seq x y z
N MET A 1 19.43 3.42 -21.38
CA MET A 1 17.98 3.12 -21.63
C MET A 1 17.26 3.28 -20.30
N GLN A 2 15.92 3.28 -20.20
CA GLN A 2 15.25 3.27 -18.89
C GLN A 2 14.46 1.97 -18.67
N SER A 3 14.61 1.41 -17.47
CA SER A 3 13.88 0.23 -17.00
C SER A 3 13.02 0.56 -15.79
N ARG A 4 11.79 0.03 -15.73
CA ARG A 4 10.89 0.19 -14.58
C ARG A 4 11.09 -0.98 -13.61
N LEU A 5 11.74 -0.72 -12.49
CA LEU A 5 12.13 -1.74 -11.50
C LEU A 5 11.32 -1.61 -10.21
N LEU A 6 11.16 -2.73 -9.51
CA LEU A 6 10.53 -2.79 -8.19
C LEU A 6 11.42 -2.02 -7.21
N LYS A 7 10.96 -0.84 -6.77
CA LYS A 7 11.71 0.04 -5.87
C LYS A 7 11.71 -0.56 -4.47
N CYS A 8 10.53 -0.89 -3.95
CA CYS A 8 10.39 -1.55 -2.65
C CYS A 8 9.00 -2.17 -2.46
N LYS A 9 8.85 -2.97 -1.40
CA LYS A 9 7.57 -3.55 -1.00
C LYS A 9 7.47 -3.77 0.51
N ILE A 10 6.24 -3.77 1.00
CA ILE A 10 5.83 -4.37 2.27
C ILE A 10 5.20 -5.73 1.95
N HIS A 11 5.76 -6.81 2.49
CA HIS A 11 5.36 -8.16 2.14
C HIS A 11 4.45 -8.78 3.20
N ARG A 12 3.23 -9.16 2.78
CA ARG A 12 2.22 -9.86 3.60
C ARG A 12 1.77 -9.06 4.84
N ALA A 13 1.49 -7.78 4.64
CA ALA A 13 0.83 -6.98 5.68
C ALA A 13 -0.63 -7.41 5.84
N VAL A 14 -1.20 -7.22 7.04
CA VAL A 14 -2.60 -7.51 7.34
C VAL A 14 -3.38 -6.20 7.24
N VAL A 15 -4.47 -6.18 6.48
CA VAL A 15 -5.38 -5.03 6.43
C VAL A 15 -6.03 -4.88 7.81
N THR A 16 -5.81 -3.73 8.45
CA THR A 16 -6.34 -3.44 9.79
C THR A 16 -7.64 -2.66 9.73
N GLN A 17 -7.88 -1.92 8.65
CA GLN A 17 -9.03 -1.06 8.45
C GLN A 17 -9.43 -1.00 6.97
N ALA A 18 -10.71 -0.80 6.69
CA ALA A 18 -11.22 -0.55 5.35
C ALA A 18 -12.39 0.45 5.41
N GLU A 19 -12.17 1.69 4.98
CA GLU A 19 -13.14 2.79 5.11
C GLU A 19 -13.63 3.30 3.76
N LEU A 20 -14.83 2.88 3.35
CA LEU A 20 -15.41 3.24 2.06
C LEU A 20 -15.66 4.75 1.88
N HIS A 21 -15.97 5.45 2.96
CA HIS A 21 -16.35 6.87 2.92
C HIS A 21 -15.17 7.83 3.14
N TYR A 22 -13.96 7.31 3.28
CA TYR A 22 -12.73 8.11 3.37
C TYR A 22 -12.14 8.37 1.97
N GLU A 23 -11.27 9.37 1.83
CA GLU A 23 -10.60 9.68 0.57
C GLU A 23 -9.76 8.49 0.07
N GLY A 24 -9.94 8.13 -1.21
CA GLY A 24 -9.33 6.93 -1.80
C GLY A 24 -7.82 6.94 -1.73
N SER A 25 -7.26 6.14 -0.83
CA SER A 25 -5.84 6.07 -0.47
C SER A 25 -5.55 4.76 0.30
N CYS A 26 -4.28 4.48 0.60
CA CYS A 26 -3.92 3.49 1.61
C CYS A 26 -3.09 4.14 2.72
N ALA A 27 -3.63 4.22 3.93
CA ALA A 27 -2.86 4.67 5.08
C ALA A 27 -1.98 3.51 5.59
N ILE A 28 -0.69 3.76 5.75
CA ILE A 28 0.30 2.76 6.14
C ILE A 28 1.07 3.31 7.34
N ASP A 29 1.32 2.48 8.34
CA ASP A 29 2.22 2.79 9.46
C ASP A 29 3.50 3.48 8.96
N GLY A 30 3.76 4.69 9.45
CA GLY A 30 4.88 5.49 8.99
C GLY A 30 6.24 4.84 9.23
N ALA A 31 6.41 4.06 10.29
CA ALA A 31 7.63 3.30 10.54
C ALA A 31 7.83 2.19 9.49
N LEU A 32 6.76 1.54 9.04
CA LEU A 32 6.82 0.58 7.93
C LEU A 32 7.13 1.26 6.59
N MET A 33 6.55 2.44 6.35
CA MET A 33 6.87 3.23 5.16
C MET A 33 8.36 3.59 5.11
N ASP A 34 8.92 4.06 6.22
CA ASP A 34 10.34 4.44 6.32
C ASP A 34 11.25 3.22 6.10
N LEU A 35 10.94 2.10 6.74
CA LEU A 35 11.70 0.85 6.59
C LEU A 35 11.65 0.30 5.17
N ALA A 36 10.50 0.40 4.50
CA ALA A 36 10.34 -0.03 3.12
C ALA A 36 10.91 0.99 2.12
N GLY A 37 11.00 2.28 2.48
CA GLY A 37 11.35 3.36 1.56
C GLY A 37 10.18 3.82 0.67
N ILE A 38 8.93 3.67 1.16
CA ILE A 38 7.72 4.22 0.52
C ILE A 38 7.51 5.65 1.01
N ARG A 39 7.24 6.58 0.10
CA ARG A 39 6.97 7.99 0.46
C ARG A 39 5.47 8.25 0.56
N GLU A 40 5.13 9.25 1.38
CA GLU A 40 3.77 9.79 1.36
C GLU A 40 3.44 10.34 -0.03
N TYR A 41 2.21 10.09 -0.47
CA TYR A 41 1.70 10.37 -1.82
C TYR A 41 2.38 9.59 -2.97
N GLU A 42 3.19 8.58 -2.68
CA GLU A 42 3.77 7.72 -3.70
C GLU A 42 2.72 6.73 -4.26
N GLU A 43 2.72 6.53 -5.58
CA GLU A 43 1.92 5.49 -6.22
C GLU A 43 2.35 4.11 -5.70
N ILE A 44 1.36 3.34 -5.25
CA ILE A 44 1.52 1.98 -4.77
C ILE A 44 0.58 1.04 -5.52
N HIS A 45 1.08 -0.16 -5.76
CA HIS A 45 0.25 -1.29 -6.12
C HIS A 45 -0.04 -2.11 -4.87
N VAL A 46 -1.31 -2.48 -4.69
CA VAL A 46 -1.77 -3.36 -3.62
C VAL A 46 -2.22 -4.68 -4.25
N TRP A 47 -1.61 -5.77 -3.82
CA TRP A 47 -1.90 -7.12 -4.28
C TRP A 47 -2.47 -7.92 -3.12
N ASN A 48 -3.78 -8.14 -3.15
CA ASN A 48 -4.48 -8.87 -2.11
C ASN A 48 -4.27 -10.37 -2.33
N VAL A 49 -3.55 -11.00 -1.40
CA VAL A 49 -3.20 -12.42 -1.41
C VAL A 49 -4.41 -13.27 -1.00
N THR A 50 -5.30 -12.75 -0.14
CA THR A 50 -6.47 -13.49 0.33
C THR A 50 -7.50 -13.67 -0.79
N ASN A 51 -7.84 -12.60 -1.52
CA ASN A 51 -8.92 -12.62 -2.50
C ASN A 51 -8.46 -12.47 -3.97
N GLY A 52 -7.17 -12.29 -4.22
CA GLY A 52 -6.57 -12.22 -5.56
C GLY A 52 -6.72 -10.87 -6.27
N LYS A 53 -7.43 -9.90 -5.69
CA LYS A 53 -7.62 -8.56 -6.29
C LYS A 53 -6.29 -7.81 -6.36
N ARG A 54 -6.14 -7.00 -7.41
CA ARG A 54 -4.95 -6.18 -7.66
C ARG A 54 -5.41 -4.79 -8.07
N PHE A 55 -4.93 -3.77 -7.37
CA PHE A 55 -5.30 -2.39 -7.65
C PHE A 55 -4.12 -1.45 -7.40
N THR A 56 -4.26 -0.22 -7.87
CA THR A 56 -3.28 0.85 -7.71
C THR A 56 -3.94 2.02 -6.99
N THR A 57 -3.22 2.66 -6.07
CA THR A 57 -3.63 3.87 -5.36
C THR A 57 -2.35 4.61 -4.92
N TYR A 58 -2.43 5.52 -3.95
CA TYR A 58 -1.28 6.17 -3.34
C TYR A 58 -1.23 5.95 -1.83
N ALA A 59 -0.03 6.04 -1.25
CA ALA A 59 0.18 5.89 0.19
C ALA A 59 -0.08 7.21 0.93
N ILE A 60 -0.69 7.13 2.13
CA ILE A 60 -0.74 8.22 3.12
C ILE A 60 -0.03 7.74 4.37
N ARG A 61 0.69 8.63 5.07
CA ARG A 61 1.37 8.26 6.31
C ARG A 61 0.36 8.11 7.45
N GLY A 62 0.32 6.93 8.05
CA GLY A 62 -0.38 6.66 9.30
C GLY A 62 0.50 6.94 10.52
N GLU A 63 -0.07 6.81 11.71
CA GLU A 63 0.67 6.95 12.97
C GLU A 63 1.82 5.93 13.05
N ASP A 64 3.01 6.39 13.43
CA ASP A 64 4.20 5.56 13.52
C ASP A 64 4.03 4.45 14.58
N ASN A 65 4.41 3.22 14.24
CA ASN A 65 4.31 2.01 15.08
C ASN A 65 2.87 1.59 15.43
N SER A 66 1.85 2.14 14.77
CA SER A 66 0.45 1.74 14.95
C SER A 66 0.12 0.38 14.35
N GLY A 67 0.95 -0.11 13.41
CA GLY A 67 0.68 -1.28 12.59
C GLY A 67 -0.45 -1.07 11.57
N ILE A 68 -0.91 0.16 11.37
CA ILE A 68 -2.06 0.45 10.51
C ILE A 68 -1.77 0.10 9.05
N ILE A 69 -2.73 -0.58 8.44
CA ILE A 69 -2.87 -0.79 7.00
C ILE A 69 -4.35 -0.56 6.67
N SER A 70 -4.69 0.68 6.35
CA SER A 70 -6.06 1.11 6.09
C SER A 70 -6.28 1.29 4.60
N VAL A 71 -7.25 0.56 4.02
CA VAL A 71 -7.60 0.64 2.60
C VAL A 71 -8.86 1.45 2.43
N ASN A 72 -8.75 2.65 1.85
CA ASN A 72 -9.79 3.68 1.94
C ASN A 72 -10.47 4.01 0.61
N GLY A 73 -11.65 4.62 0.70
CA GLY A 73 -12.45 5.07 -0.43
C GLY A 73 -12.88 3.92 -1.34
N GLY A 74 -12.86 4.14 -2.65
CA GLY A 74 -13.20 3.10 -3.63
C GLY A 74 -12.34 1.83 -3.53
N ALA A 75 -11.13 1.92 -2.96
CA ALA A 75 -10.27 0.76 -2.73
C ALA A 75 -10.79 -0.15 -1.61
N ALA A 76 -11.64 0.34 -0.69
CA ALA A 76 -12.25 -0.48 0.37
C ALA A 76 -13.11 -1.63 -0.19
N HIS A 77 -13.60 -1.52 -1.43
CA HIS A 77 -14.26 -2.64 -2.12
C HIS A 77 -13.29 -3.78 -2.50
N GLN A 78 -11.98 -3.54 -2.43
CA GLN A 78 -10.94 -4.46 -2.90
C GLN A 78 -10.24 -5.24 -1.77
N ALA A 79 -10.48 -4.87 -0.51
CA ALA A 79 -9.89 -5.53 0.65
C ALA A 79 -10.80 -5.42 1.87
N GLU A 80 -10.79 -6.46 2.70
CA GLU A 80 -11.48 -6.48 3.99
C GLU A 80 -10.47 -6.56 5.14
N VAL A 81 -10.90 -6.16 6.34
CA VAL A 81 -10.07 -6.32 7.55
C VAL A 81 -9.69 -7.78 7.74
N GLY A 82 -8.40 -8.04 7.96
CA GLY A 82 -7.82 -9.39 8.05
C GLY A 82 -7.24 -9.92 6.74
N ASP A 83 -7.49 -9.28 5.60
CA ASP A 83 -6.87 -9.68 4.34
C ASP A 83 -5.35 -9.51 4.38
N ILE A 84 -4.63 -10.43 3.74
CA ILE A 84 -3.19 -10.36 3.56
C ILE A 84 -2.90 -9.65 2.25
N VAL A 85 -2.11 -8.58 2.30
CA VAL A 85 -1.74 -7.78 1.13
C VAL A 85 -0.23 -7.66 0.97
N ILE A 86 0.21 -7.47 -0.28
CA ILE A 86 1.55 -7.00 -0.62
C ILE A 86 1.39 -5.59 -1.18
N ILE A 87 2.11 -4.63 -0.61
CA ILE A 87 2.11 -3.24 -1.06
C ILE A 87 3.48 -2.98 -1.71
N ALA A 88 3.50 -2.51 -2.95
CA ALA A 88 4.73 -2.36 -3.73
C ALA A 88 4.74 -1.05 -4.52
N THR A 89 5.90 -0.46 -4.71
CA THR A 89 6.10 0.69 -5.59
C THR A 89 7.27 0.46 -6.55
N PHE A 90 7.24 1.12 -7.70
CA PHE A 90 8.19 0.95 -8.80
C PHE A 90 8.82 2.30 -9.16
N GLY A 91 10.07 2.28 -9.59
CA GLY A 91 10.80 3.45 -10.06
C GLY A 91 11.35 3.24 -11.46
N ASN A 92 11.63 4.34 -12.16
CA ASN A 92 12.39 4.32 -13.41
C ASN A 92 13.88 4.42 -13.07
N PHE A 93 14.69 3.53 -13.65
CA PHE A 93 16.14 3.48 -13.44
C PHE A 93 16.84 3.56 -14.79
N ASP A 94 17.91 4.33 -14.86
CA ASP A 94 18.78 4.39 -16.04
C ASP A 94 19.65 3.14 -16.13
N GLU A 95 19.84 2.68 -17.36
CA GLU A 95 20.78 1.63 -17.77
C GLU A 95 21.97 2.20 -18.53
#